data_AF-A0A968PCD3-F1
#
_entry.id   AF-A0A968PCD3-F1
#
_cell.length_a   1.000
_cell.length_b   1.000
_cell.length_c   1.000
_cell.angle_alpha   90.00
_cell.angle_beta   90.00
_cell.angle_gamma   90.00
#
_symmetry.space_group_name_H-M   'P 1'
#
loop_
_entity.id
_entity.type
_entity.pdbx_description
1 polymer ?
#
loop_
_entity_poly.entity_id
_entity_poly.type
_entity_poly.pdbx_seq_one_letter_code
_entity_poly.pdbx_strand_id
1 'polypeptide(L)'
;MFLFLCVGLMDTTEAQHLPVSGQGENLWVLQTDDVNQGLKVLYRHVSDEPGALTAARRLTGRLARQGLAGGQNQLWLVYEGNFVQSLRSTVISSSGPVIRQWSTRVEPSLPPGVRIVSMAAGRHGPWVLLEIDNAQTLDKIDAWVGQSVDQIATIRSAVTEPGTATPNVESPAKPSAGTESSKTVTPIIQTSPDPAGGKLQKVLTEPVERLVHLDRNTWKKVPLPEDWKGHAGAFVVMAGPVLSHLYWCVCCDRKLRGVAPREIRKQAG
;
A
#
# COMPACT_ATOMS: atom_id res chain seq x y z
N MET A 1 6.76 0.78 15.03
CA MET A 1 8.01 1.54 15.18
C MET A 1 8.63 1.64 13.80
N PHE A 2 8.58 2.81 13.18
CA PHE A 2 9.29 3.05 11.92
C PHE A 2 10.73 3.35 12.28
N LEU A 3 11.63 2.43 11.94
CA LEU A 3 13.06 2.65 12.10
C LEU A 3 13.56 3.26 10.79
N PHE A 4 14.07 4.49 10.85
CA PHE A 4 14.71 5.13 9.72
C PHE A 4 16.15 4.66 9.65
N LEU A 5 16.53 3.99 8.56
CA LEU A 5 17.91 3.62 8.30
C LEU A 5 18.49 4.64 7.30
N CYS A 6 19.40 5.50 7.77
CA CYS A 6 20.23 6.30 6.89
C CYS A 6 21.41 5.44 6.46
N VAL A 7 21.45 5.01 5.19
CA VAL A 7 22.64 4.34 4.64
C VAL A 7 23.55 5.43 4.07
N GLY A 8 24.61 5.75 4.80
CA GLY A 8 25.66 6.64 4.32
C GLY A 8 26.72 5.84 3.55
N LEU A 9 26.70 5.93 2.22
CA LEU A 9 27.91 5.72 1.43
C LEU A 9 28.59 7.08 1.31
N MET A 10 29.82 7.17 1.81
CA MET A 10 30.65 8.35 1.68
C MET A 10 31.04 8.55 0.22
N ASP A 11 30.25 9.33 -0.51
CA ASP A 11 30.72 10.28 -1.53
C ASP A 11 29.55 11.13 -2.05
N THR A 12 29.38 12.34 -1.51
CA THR A 12 28.56 13.48 -2.01
C THR A 12 27.15 13.23 -2.59
N THR A 13 26.57 12.05 -2.40
CA THR A 13 25.26 11.67 -2.92
C THR A 13 24.24 11.85 -1.82
N GLU A 14 23.16 12.57 -2.12
CA GLU A 14 22.03 12.77 -1.22
C GLU A 14 21.63 11.44 -0.58
N ALA A 15 21.55 11.42 0.76
CA ALA A 15 21.16 10.22 1.48
C ALA A 15 19.79 9.74 0.99
N GLN A 16 19.76 8.63 0.25
CA GLN A 16 18.52 8.07 -0.27
C GLN A 16 17.70 7.52 0.89
N HIS A 17 16.50 8.05 1.07
CA HIS A 17 15.58 7.59 2.10
C HIS A 17 14.94 6.26 1.66
N LEU A 18 15.43 5.14 2.20
CA LEU A 18 14.89 3.82 1.91
C LEU A 18 13.74 3.49 2.87
N PRO A 19 12.55 3.11 2.38
CA PRO A 19 11.50 2.58 3.23
C PRO A 19 11.96 1.28 3.88
N VAL A 20 11.95 1.27 5.21
CA VAL A 20 12.32 0.11 6.02
C VAL A 20 11.14 -0.30 6.89
N SER A 21 10.92 -1.59 7.01
CA SER A 21 10.02 -2.14 8.00
C SER A 21 10.58 -3.41 8.61
N GLY A 22 10.39 -3.60 9.91
CA GLY A 22 10.81 -4.80 10.59
C GLY A 22 9.98 -5.07 11.83
N GLN A 23 9.87 -6.34 12.19
CA GLN A 23 9.28 -6.76 13.45
C GLN A 23 9.99 -8.03 13.94
N GLY A 24 10.38 -8.03 15.21
CA GLY A 24 11.11 -9.12 15.82
C GLY A 24 12.46 -9.32 15.13
N GLU A 25 12.63 -10.46 14.48
CA GLU A 25 13.91 -10.93 13.92
C GLU A 25 14.11 -10.54 12.46
N ASN A 26 13.14 -9.86 11.83
CA ASN A 26 13.12 -9.63 10.39
C ASN A 26 13.21 -8.14 10.06
N LEU A 27 14.09 -7.81 9.13
CA LEU A 27 14.26 -6.49 8.54
C LEU A 27 13.98 -6.57 7.04
N TRP A 28 13.10 -5.70 6.56
CA TRP A 28 12.75 -5.54 5.16
C TRP A 28 13.15 -4.14 4.71
N VAL A 29 13.85 -4.05 3.59
CA VAL A 29 14.27 -2.78 2.99
C VAL A 29 13.76 -2.73 1.56
N LEU A 30 13.16 -1.63 1.17
CA LEU A 30 12.75 -1.39 -0.21
C LEU A 30 13.71 -0.44 -0.89
N GLN A 31 14.21 -0.85 -2.05
CA GLN A 31 14.93 0.01 -2.98
C GLN A 31 14.05 0.27 -4.19
N THR A 32 13.81 1.55 -4.49
CA THR A 32 13.16 1.94 -5.74
C THR A 32 14.15 1.81 -6.89
N ASP A 33 13.69 1.21 -7.98
CA ASP A 33 14.40 1.16 -9.25
C ASP A 33 13.71 2.16 -10.18
N ASP A 34 14.23 3.39 -10.19
CA ASP A 34 13.65 4.53 -10.93
C ASP A 34 13.63 4.28 -12.44
N VAL A 35 14.52 3.43 -12.94
CA VAL A 35 14.63 3.10 -14.38
C VAL A 35 13.44 2.25 -14.83
N ASN A 36 12.97 1.33 -13.99
CA ASN A 36 11.97 0.33 -14.38
C ASN A 36 10.63 0.50 -13.66
N GLN A 37 10.47 1.55 -12.86
CA GLN A 37 9.35 1.68 -11.91
C GLN A 37 9.18 0.40 -11.07
N GLY A 38 10.31 -0.22 -10.73
CA GLY A 38 10.40 -1.46 -10.01
C GLY A 38 10.71 -1.24 -8.54
N LEU A 39 10.40 -2.24 -7.72
CA LEU A 39 10.76 -2.27 -6.31
C LEU A 39 11.61 -3.50 -6.06
N LYS A 40 12.84 -3.31 -5.60
CA LYS A 40 13.67 -4.41 -5.12
C LYS A 40 13.46 -4.53 -3.61
N VAL A 41 12.91 -5.67 -3.20
CA VAL A 41 12.75 -6.03 -1.80
C VAL A 41 14.02 -6.73 -1.34
N LEU A 42 14.68 -6.13 -0.36
CA LEU A 42 15.79 -6.72 0.37
C LEU A 42 15.31 -7.21 1.73
N TYR A 43 15.95 -8.26 2.21
CA TYR A 43 15.63 -8.88 3.48
C TYR A 43 16.91 -9.17 4.27
N ARG A 44 16.80 -9.05 5.58
CA ARG A 44 17.79 -9.54 6.53
C ARG A 44 17.09 -10.13 7.75
N HIS A 45 17.55 -11.29 8.20
CA HIS A 45 17.20 -11.85 9.50
C HIS A 45 18.23 -11.44 10.56
N VAL A 46 17.84 -11.46 11.83
CA VAL A 46 18.73 -11.14 12.95
C VAL A 46 19.96 -12.06 13.04
N SER A 47 19.81 -13.31 12.59
CA SER A 47 20.89 -14.31 12.54
C SER A 47 21.86 -14.10 11.38
N ASP A 48 21.51 -13.27 10.41
CA ASP A 48 22.38 -13.01 9.26
C ASP A 48 23.43 -11.96 9.68
N GLU A 49 24.61 -12.01 9.04
CA GLU A 49 25.70 -11.07 9.35
C GLU A 49 25.22 -9.61 9.28
N PRO A 50 25.71 -8.72 10.16
CA PRO A 50 25.39 -7.30 10.08
C PRO A 50 25.73 -6.74 8.68
N GLY A 51 24.76 -6.05 8.06
CA GLY A 51 24.91 -5.49 6.71
C GLY A 51 24.62 -6.48 5.57
N ALA A 52 24.47 -7.78 5.85
CA ALA A 52 24.09 -8.76 4.83
C ALA A 52 22.60 -8.62 4.47
N LEU A 53 22.32 -7.87 3.40
CA LEU A 53 21.00 -7.75 2.80
C LEU A 53 20.89 -8.70 1.60
N THR A 54 19.95 -9.63 1.66
CA THR A 54 19.67 -10.56 0.55
C THR A 54 18.52 -10.05 -0.30
N ALA A 55 18.63 -10.14 -1.62
CA ALA A 55 17.52 -9.82 -2.50
C ALA A 55 16.41 -10.88 -2.37
N ALA A 56 15.25 -10.47 -1.87
CA ALA A 56 14.10 -11.36 -1.70
C ALA A 56 13.24 -11.43 -2.97
N ARG A 57 12.90 -10.28 -3.55
CA ARG A 57 12.04 -10.20 -4.73
C ARG A 57 12.21 -8.89 -5.49
N ARG A 58 11.95 -8.92 -6.80
CA ARG A 58 11.65 -7.73 -7.60
C ARG A 58 10.14 -7.67 -7.83
N LEU A 59 9.55 -6.52 -7.55
CA LEU A 59 8.12 -6.24 -7.70
C LEU A 59 7.94 -5.08 -8.66
N THR A 60 6.75 -4.96 -9.23
CA THR A 60 6.37 -3.89 -10.16
C THR A 60 5.28 -3.01 -9.56
N GLY A 61 5.28 -1.74 -9.97
CA GLY A 61 4.28 -0.77 -9.54
C GLY A 61 4.80 0.18 -8.47
N ARG A 62 3.97 1.17 -8.13
CA ARG A 62 4.30 2.23 -7.16
C ARG A 62 3.59 1.96 -5.85
N LEU A 63 4.31 2.07 -4.74
CA LEU A 63 3.71 1.93 -3.43
C LEU A 63 2.90 3.16 -3.07
N ALA A 64 1.73 2.95 -2.49
CA ALA A 64 1.02 4.02 -1.82
C ALA A 64 1.88 4.59 -0.69
N ARG A 65 1.74 5.88 -0.42
CA ARG A 65 2.38 6.50 0.73
C ARG A 65 1.94 5.77 2.01
N GLN A 66 2.89 5.39 2.86
CA GLN A 66 2.64 4.57 4.06
C GLN A 66 2.10 3.15 3.77
N GLY A 67 2.16 2.69 2.52
CA GLY A 67 1.74 1.35 2.09
C GLY A 67 2.75 0.24 2.36
N LEU A 68 3.55 0.35 3.43
CA LEU A 68 4.54 -0.66 3.82
C LEU A 68 4.41 -1.02 5.28
N ALA A 69 4.30 -2.32 5.58
CA ALA A 69 4.37 -2.81 6.96
C ALA A 69 4.88 -4.26 7.01
N GLY A 70 5.84 -4.51 7.88
CA GLY A 70 6.40 -5.83 8.15
C GLY A 70 5.83 -6.37 9.46
N GLY A 71 5.41 -7.64 9.45
CA GLY A 71 4.93 -8.36 10.62
C GLY A 71 5.50 -9.77 10.64
N GLN A 72 6.12 -10.17 11.76
CA GLN A 72 6.86 -11.43 11.90
C GLN A 72 7.72 -11.74 10.65
N ASN A 73 7.34 -12.75 9.87
CA ASN A 73 8.03 -13.23 8.67
C ASN A 73 7.40 -12.74 7.35
N GLN A 74 6.53 -11.74 7.39
CA GLN A 74 5.76 -11.29 6.23
C GLN A 74 5.84 -9.77 6.05
N LEU A 75 6.08 -9.35 4.83
CA LEU A 75 5.99 -7.96 4.39
C LEU A 75 4.64 -7.74 3.70
N TRP A 76 3.97 -6.66 4.05
CA TRP A 76 2.73 -6.21 3.45
C TRP A 76 2.97 -4.92 2.67
N LEU A 77 2.43 -4.91 1.46
CA LEU A 77 2.64 -3.87 0.46
C LEU A 77 1.28 -3.43 -0.05
N VAL A 78 1.04 -2.13 -0.02
CA VAL A 78 -0.14 -1.51 -0.64
C VAL A 78 0.34 -0.54 -1.71
N TYR A 79 -0.18 -0.73 -2.91
CA TYR A 79 0.19 0.04 -4.10
C TYR A 79 -0.75 1.21 -4.34
N GLU A 80 -0.29 2.16 -5.14
CA GLU A 80 -1.16 3.15 -5.77
C GLU A 80 -2.27 2.40 -6.53
N GLY A 81 -3.53 2.71 -6.24
CA GLY A 81 -4.68 1.92 -6.71
C GLY A 81 -5.20 0.88 -5.71
N ASN A 82 -4.75 0.91 -4.45
CA ASN A 82 -5.30 0.15 -3.33
C ASN A 82 -5.15 -1.39 -3.45
N PHE A 83 -4.31 -1.83 -4.37
CA PHE A 83 -3.92 -3.23 -4.51
C PHE A 83 -3.01 -3.66 -3.36
N VAL A 84 -3.24 -4.85 -2.81
CA VAL A 84 -2.50 -5.37 -1.66
C VAL A 84 -1.77 -6.65 -2.03
N GLN A 85 -0.51 -6.71 -1.64
CA GLN A 85 0.36 -7.86 -1.85
C GLN A 85 1.11 -8.17 -0.57
N SER A 86 1.38 -9.45 -0.35
CA SER A 86 2.20 -9.91 0.75
C SER A 86 3.38 -10.74 0.27
N LEU A 87 4.51 -10.62 0.96
CA LEU A 87 5.73 -11.38 0.70
C LEU A 87 6.14 -12.06 2.00
N ARG A 88 6.15 -13.39 2.02
CA ARG A 88 6.46 -14.18 3.22
C ARG A 88 7.81 -14.90 3.08
N SER A 89 8.59 -14.85 4.16
CA SER A 89 9.78 -15.66 4.38
C SER A 89 9.42 -17.01 5.00
N THR A 90 9.94 -18.09 4.43
CA THR A 90 9.91 -19.43 5.04
C THR A 90 11.32 -20.00 5.08
N VAL A 91 11.66 -20.68 6.18
CA VAL A 91 12.93 -21.43 6.30
C VAL A 91 12.66 -22.87 5.89
N ILE A 92 13.47 -23.42 4.98
CA ILE A 92 13.29 -24.79 4.45
C ILE A 92 14.26 -25.79 5.09
N SER A 93 15.27 -25.34 5.84
CA SER A 93 16.30 -26.25 6.37
C SER A 93 15.91 -26.83 7.73
N SER A 94 15.96 -28.16 7.85
CA SER A 94 15.81 -28.90 9.11
C SER A 94 17.15 -29.39 9.69
N SER A 95 18.25 -29.39 8.92
CA SER A 95 19.54 -29.96 9.37
C SER A 95 20.80 -29.41 8.68
N GLY A 96 20.72 -28.28 7.96
CA GLY A 96 21.82 -27.70 7.19
C GLY A 96 21.82 -26.17 7.17
N PRO A 97 22.57 -25.51 6.25
CA PRO A 97 22.60 -24.05 6.16
C PRO A 97 21.18 -23.48 6.02
N VAL A 98 20.91 -22.34 6.66
CA VAL A 98 19.58 -21.72 6.66
C VAL A 98 19.23 -21.26 5.25
N ILE A 99 18.43 -22.05 4.54
CA ILE A 99 17.87 -21.68 3.24
C ILE A 99 16.52 -21.00 3.46
N ARG A 100 16.40 -19.76 2.99
CA ARG A 100 15.15 -18.99 3.01
C ARG A 100 14.50 -19.00 1.64
N GLN A 101 13.19 -19.20 1.62
CA GLN A 101 12.35 -19.06 0.43
C GLN A 101 11.37 -17.91 0.61
N TRP A 102 11.06 -17.28 -0.52
CA TRP A 102 10.14 -16.16 -0.60
C TRP A 102 8.90 -16.57 -1.37
N SER A 103 7.74 -16.42 -0.74
CA SER A 103 6.44 -16.64 -1.38
C SER A 103 5.69 -15.32 -1.45
N THR A 104 5.09 -15.06 -2.60
CA THR A 104 4.36 -13.83 -2.87
C THR A 104 2.88 -14.16 -3.04
N ARG A 105 2.00 -13.40 -2.41
CA ARG A 105 0.56 -13.58 -2.52
C ARG A 105 -0.14 -12.26 -2.82
N VAL A 106 -1.12 -12.32 -3.71
CA VAL A 106 -2.07 -11.23 -3.93
C VAL A 106 -3.19 -11.34 -2.90
N GLU A 107 -3.47 -10.23 -2.24
CA GLU A 107 -4.43 -10.14 -1.15
C GLU A 107 -5.64 -9.32 -1.59
N PRO A 108 -6.77 -9.36 -0.86
CA PRO A 108 -7.90 -8.51 -1.18
C PRO A 108 -7.48 -7.03 -1.20
N SER A 109 -7.87 -6.31 -2.25
CA SER A 109 -7.62 -4.87 -2.35
C SER A 109 -8.35 -4.10 -1.25
N LEU A 110 -7.79 -2.95 -0.86
CA LEU A 110 -8.51 -1.96 -0.07
C LEU A 110 -9.64 -1.32 -0.91
N PRO A 111 -10.66 -0.73 -0.26
CA PRO A 111 -11.73 -0.04 -0.97
C PRO A 111 -11.18 1.08 -1.86
N PRO A 112 -11.77 1.33 -3.05
CA PRO A 112 -11.33 2.42 -3.90
C PRO A 112 -11.60 3.80 -3.26
N GLY A 113 -10.79 4.80 -3.62
CA GLY A 113 -11.01 6.19 -3.17
C GLY A 113 -10.61 6.49 -1.73
N VAL A 114 -9.81 5.62 -1.10
CA VAL A 114 -9.26 5.85 0.24
C VAL A 114 -7.80 6.27 0.17
N ARG A 115 -7.36 7.06 1.14
CA ARG A 115 -5.96 7.38 1.37
C ARG A 115 -5.44 6.61 2.58
N ILE A 116 -4.26 6.00 2.45
CA ILE A 116 -3.60 5.35 3.58
C ILE A 116 -2.94 6.42 4.45
N VAL A 117 -3.33 6.48 5.72
CA VAL A 117 -2.71 7.34 6.73
C VAL A 117 -1.53 6.62 7.36
N SER A 118 -1.72 5.36 7.73
CA SER A 118 -0.70 4.54 8.38
C SER A 118 -1.05 3.06 8.21
N MET A 119 -0.01 2.23 8.18
CA MET A 119 -0.15 0.79 8.16
C MET A 119 0.77 0.16 9.20
N ALA A 120 0.27 -0.86 9.87
CA ALA A 120 1.05 -1.73 10.75
C ALA A 120 0.67 -3.18 10.47
N ALA A 121 1.56 -4.14 10.75
CA ALA A 121 1.27 -5.55 10.49
C ALA A 121 1.45 -6.38 11.76
N GLY A 122 0.43 -7.18 12.08
CA GLY A 122 0.48 -8.18 13.13
C GLY A 122 0.81 -9.56 12.58
N ARG A 123 0.59 -10.58 13.40
CA ARG A 123 0.75 -12.00 12.99
C ARG A 123 -0.29 -12.43 11.95
N HIS A 124 -1.51 -11.89 12.05
CA HIS A 124 -2.66 -12.36 11.27
C HIS A 124 -2.92 -11.52 10.02
N GLY A 125 -2.34 -10.33 9.93
CA GLY A 125 -2.51 -9.45 8.79
C GLY A 125 -2.19 -7.99 9.10
N PRO A 126 -2.32 -7.13 8.07
CA PRO A 126 -2.13 -5.70 8.17
C PRO A 126 -3.37 -5.01 8.76
N TRP A 127 -3.08 -4.02 9.58
CA TRP A 127 -3.97 -3.00 10.08
C TRP A 127 -3.71 -1.72 9.32
N VAL A 128 -4.75 -1.13 8.74
CA VAL A 128 -4.63 0.06 7.90
C VAL A 128 -5.56 1.14 8.43
N LEU A 129 -4.99 2.29 8.77
CA LEU A 129 -5.75 3.50 9.03
C LEU A 129 -5.98 4.23 7.71
N LEU A 130 -7.24 4.36 7.35
CA LEU A 130 -7.70 5.00 6.13
C LEU A 130 -8.22 6.39 6.44
N GLU A 131 -7.95 7.35 5.56
CA GLU A 131 -8.63 8.63 5.49
C GLU A 131 -9.55 8.64 4.27
N ILE A 132 -10.75 9.15 4.48
CA ILE A 132 -11.83 9.19 3.51
C ILE A 132 -12.32 10.62 3.42
N ASP A 133 -12.20 11.24 2.25
CA ASP A 133 -12.59 12.62 1.98
C ASP A 133 -13.95 12.72 1.26
N ASN A 134 -14.53 11.59 0.86
CA ASN A 134 -15.76 11.52 0.09
C ASN A 134 -16.85 10.72 0.82
N ALA A 135 -18.05 11.28 0.99
CA ALA A 135 -19.15 10.61 1.69
C ALA A 135 -19.65 9.35 0.98
N GLN A 136 -19.64 9.30 -0.35
CA GLN A 136 -20.01 8.09 -1.09
C GLN A 136 -19.00 6.97 -0.83
N THR A 137 -17.72 7.31 -0.74
CA THR A 137 -16.67 6.35 -0.36
C THR A 137 -16.86 5.90 1.08
N LEU A 138 -17.19 6.82 1.98
CA LEU A 138 -17.48 6.50 3.38
C LEU A 138 -18.66 5.53 3.50
N ASP A 139 -19.77 5.81 2.84
CA ASP A 139 -20.96 4.96 2.86
C ASP A 139 -20.63 3.56 2.30
N LYS A 140 -19.85 3.48 1.22
CA LYS A 140 -19.40 2.21 0.65
C LYS A 140 -18.54 1.42 1.64
N ILE A 141 -17.64 2.08 2.37
CA ILE A 141 -16.76 1.45 3.36
C ILE A 141 -17.54 1.04 4.61
N ASP A 142 -18.47 1.88 5.05
CA ASP A 142 -19.26 1.59 6.23
C ASP A 142 -20.24 0.43 5.98
N ALA A 143 -20.72 0.29 4.75
CA ALA A 143 -21.49 -0.85 4.26
C ALA A 143 -20.62 -2.02 3.78
N TRP A 144 -19.29 -1.88 3.75
CA TRP A 144 -18.42 -2.90 3.18
C TRP A 144 -18.34 -4.12 4.09
N VAL A 145 -18.94 -5.21 3.62
CA VAL A 145 -18.72 -6.56 4.13
C VAL A 145 -17.64 -7.16 3.21
N GLY A 146 -16.41 -7.31 3.73
CA GLY A 146 -15.23 -7.57 2.90
C GLY A 146 -15.44 -8.66 1.82
N GLN A 147 -15.00 -8.36 0.60
CA GLN A 147 -15.10 -9.29 -0.53
C GLN A 147 -13.98 -10.33 -0.47
N SER A 148 -14.30 -11.61 -0.70
CA SER A 148 -13.30 -12.68 -0.76
C SER A 148 -12.49 -12.62 -2.06
N VAL A 149 -11.24 -13.09 -2.00
CA VAL A 149 -10.29 -13.14 -3.14
C VAL A 149 -10.86 -13.86 -4.36
N ASP A 150 -11.79 -14.80 -4.17
CA ASP A 150 -12.40 -15.58 -5.25
C ASP A 150 -13.22 -14.70 -6.21
N GLN A 151 -13.71 -13.53 -5.77
CA GLN A 151 -14.40 -12.56 -6.63
C GLN A 151 -13.44 -11.70 -7.47
N ILE A 152 -12.17 -11.58 -7.06
CA ILE A 152 -11.17 -10.71 -7.71
C ILE A 152 -10.53 -11.42 -8.93
N ALA A 153 -10.44 -12.75 -8.92
CA ALA A 153 -9.92 -13.52 -10.05
C ALA A 153 -10.73 -13.30 -11.33
N THR A 154 -12.06 -13.14 -11.21
CA THR A 154 -12.96 -12.88 -12.34
C THR A 154 -12.75 -11.51 -12.99
N ILE A 155 -12.36 -10.49 -12.21
CA ILE A 155 -12.13 -9.13 -12.74
C ILE A 155 -10.79 -9.06 -13.50
N ARG A 156 -9.79 -9.86 -13.11
CA ARG A 156 -8.47 -9.89 -13.78
C ARG A 156 -8.48 -10.65 -15.11
N SER A 157 -9.31 -11.69 -15.25
CA SER A 157 -9.46 -12.41 -16.52
C SER A 157 -10.10 -11.56 -17.63
N ALA A 158 -10.74 -10.43 -17.31
CA ALA A 158 -11.33 -9.51 -18.29
C ALA A 158 -10.37 -8.40 -18.78
N VAL A 159 -9.16 -8.28 -18.21
CA VAL A 159 -8.23 -7.15 -18.46
C VAL A 159 -6.84 -7.63 -18.95
N THR A 160 -6.71 -8.89 -19.37
CA THR A 160 -5.44 -9.39 -19.93
C THR A 160 -5.65 -10.16 -21.23
N GLU A 161 -5.98 -9.44 -22.31
CA GLU A 161 -5.50 -9.78 -23.66
C GLU A 161 -5.12 -8.50 -24.40
N PRO A 162 -3.82 -8.21 -24.56
CA PRO A 162 -3.30 -7.54 -25.74
C PRO A 162 -2.72 -8.59 -26.69
N GLY A 163 -3.17 -8.53 -27.94
CA GLY A 163 -2.98 -9.55 -28.95
C GLY A 163 -1.53 -9.97 -29.20
N THR A 164 -1.37 -11.28 -29.34
CA THR A 164 -0.21 -11.90 -29.97
C THR A 164 -0.24 -11.59 -31.46
N ALA A 165 0.58 -10.64 -31.91
CA ALA A 165 1.00 -10.56 -33.30
C ALA A 165 2.53 -10.41 -33.31
N THR A 166 3.18 -11.46 -33.80
CA THR A 166 4.63 -11.59 -34.00
C THR A 166 5.14 -10.62 -35.10
N PRO A 167 6.47 -10.38 -35.16
CA PRO A 167 7.08 -9.21 -35.74
C PRO A 167 7.26 -9.34 -37.25
N ASN A 168 7.34 -8.21 -37.95
CA ASN A 168 8.06 -8.19 -39.22
C ASN A 168 8.98 -6.98 -39.31
N VAL A 169 10.17 -7.29 -39.80
CA VAL A 169 11.35 -6.44 -39.96
C VAL A 169 11.17 -5.53 -41.17
N GLU A 170 11.88 -4.40 -41.13
CA GLU A 170 12.52 -3.69 -42.25
C GLU A 170 12.09 -2.22 -42.46
N SER A 171 13.11 -1.36 -42.39
CA SER A 171 13.17 0.06 -42.74
C SER A 171 14.40 0.21 -43.67
N PRO A 172 14.61 1.27 -44.48
CA PRO A 172 13.84 2.51 -44.64
C PRO A 172 13.63 2.96 -46.11
N ALA A 173 12.75 3.94 -46.35
CA ALA A 173 12.86 4.82 -47.52
C ALA A 173 12.35 6.26 -47.27
N LYS A 174 13.18 7.17 -47.78
CA LYS A 174 13.25 8.64 -47.89
C LYS A 174 11.93 9.41 -48.18
N PRO A 175 11.84 10.73 -47.85
CA PRO A 175 10.58 11.47 -47.75
C PRO A 175 10.15 12.12 -49.07
N SER A 176 8.85 12.38 -49.19
CA SER A 176 8.29 13.23 -50.25
C SER A 176 7.30 14.24 -49.67
N ALA A 177 7.45 15.47 -50.15
CA ALA A 177 6.69 16.66 -49.77
C ALA A 177 5.27 16.67 -50.36
N GLY A 178 4.34 17.31 -49.66
CA GLY A 178 2.99 17.58 -50.14
C GLY A 178 2.28 18.58 -49.22
N THR A 179 2.14 19.79 -49.73
CA THR A 179 1.51 20.97 -49.13
C THR A 179 -0.02 20.85 -49.09
N GLU A 180 -0.63 21.65 -48.20
CA GLU A 180 -1.95 22.31 -48.32
C GLU A 180 -3.12 21.89 -47.39
N SER A 181 -3.41 22.85 -46.50
CA SER A 181 -4.70 23.54 -46.34
C SER A 181 -5.82 22.94 -45.48
N SER A 182 -6.11 23.70 -44.41
CA SER A 182 -7.43 24.09 -43.89
C SER A 182 -8.47 23.01 -43.58
N LYS A 183 -8.82 22.91 -42.29
CA LYS A 183 -10.14 23.39 -41.82
C LYS A 183 -10.25 23.35 -40.29
N THR A 184 -10.66 24.49 -39.75
CA THR A 184 -11.20 24.73 -38.42
C THR A 184 -12.29 23.70 -38.08
N VAL A 185 -12.10 22.93 -37.00
CA VAL A 185 -13.15 22.12 -36.38
C VAL A 185 -13.37 22.66 -34.97
N THR A 186 -14.45 23.41 -34.82
CA THR A 186 -15.05 23.77 -33.53
C THR A 186 -15.87 22.58 -33.04
N PRO A 187 -15.68 22.04 -31.83
CA PRO A 187 -16.72 21.25 -31.21
C PRO A 187 -17.62 22.19 -30.40
N ILE A 188 -18.76 22.57 -30.99
CA ILE A 188 -19.95 22.94 -30.22
C ILE A 188 -20.67 21.64 -29.91
N ILE A 189 -20.63 21.22 -28.64
CA ILE A 189 -21.67 20.36 -28.08
C ILE A 189 -22.31 21.17 -26.95
N GLN A 190 -23.42 21.82 -27.29
CA GLN A 190 -24.47 22.20 -26.35
C GLN A 190 -25.50 21.08 -26.32
N THR A 191 -26.27 21.05 -25.23
CA THR A 191 -27.35 20.14 -24.80
C THR A 191 -26.87 18.91 -24.02
N SER A 192 -27.31 18.62 -22.80
CA SER A 192 -28.41 19.19 -21.99
C SER A 192 -28.10 19.00 -20.50
N PRO A 193 -28.54 19.89 -19.60
CA PRO A 193 -28.55 19.61 -18.17
C PRO A 193 -29.60 18.54 -17.90
N ASP A 194 -29.17 17.44 -17.31
CA ASP A 194 -30.07 16.39 -16.81
C ASP A 194 -30.89 16.96 -15.64
N PRO A 195 -32.22 17.09 -15.77
CA PRO A 195 -33.08 17.51 -14.67
C PRO A 195 -33.70 16.27 -14.01
N ALA A 196 -33.62 16.25 -12.67
CA ALA A 196 -34.31 15.34 -11.75
C ALA A 196 -33.51 14.12 -11.26
N GLY A 197 -33.08 14.22 -10.01
CA GLY A 197 -32.68 13.07 -9.21
C GLY A 197 -31.30 13.18 -8.56
N GLY A 198 -30.63 14.33 -8.65
CA GLY A 198 -29.40 14.60 -7.92
C GLY A 198 -29.64 14.50 -6.42
N LYS A 199 -29.48 13.31 -5.83
CA LYS A 199 -29.27 13.16 -4.39
C LYS A 199 -28.14 14.12 -4.07
N LEU A 200 -28.45 15.16 -3.28
CA LEU A 200 -27.46 16.09 -2.76
C LEU A 200 -26.30 15.24 -2.24
N GLN A 201 -25.17 15.28 -2.94
CA GLN A 201 -23.99 14.56 -2.50
C GLN A 201 -23.64 15.18 -1.17
N LYS A 202 -23.80 14.41 -0.09
CA LYS A 202 -23.42 14.85 1.24
C LYS A 202 -21.93 15.14 1.18
N VAL A 203 -21.55 16.41 1.19
CA VAL A 203 -20.14 16.79 1.22
C VAL A 203 -19.66 16.55 2.64
N LEU A 204 -18.57 15.80 2.81
CA LEU A 204 -17.92 15.70 4.11
C LEU A 204 -17.28 17.05 4.42
N THR A 205 -17.63 17.64 5.56
CA THR A 205 -17.02 18.88 6.03
C THR A 205 -15.57 18.67 6.44
N GLU A 206 -15.23 17.45 6.87
CA GLU A 206 -13.88 17.04 7.27
C GLU A 206 -13.60 15.60 6.82
N PRO A 207 -12.34 15.23 6.50
CA PRO A 207 -11.99 13.85 6.22
C PRO A 207 -12.28 12.94 7.41
N VAL A 208 -12.77 11.73 7.15
CA VAL A 208 -13.14 10.75 8.17
C VAL A 208 -12.12 9.62 8.20
N GLU A 209 -11.72 9.19 9.40
CA GLU A 209 -10.81 8.05 9.56
C GLU A 209 -11.57 6.74 9.82
N ARG A 210 -11.06 5.65 9.24
CA ARG A 210 -11.53 4.28 9.47
C ARG A 210 -10.34 3.36 9.65
N LEU A 211 -10.38 2.54 10.70
CA LEU A 211 -9.43 1.45 10.88
C LEU A 211 -9.98 0.18 10.25
N VAL A 212 -9.18 -0.46 9.40
CA VAL A 212 -9.50 -1.76 8.83
C VAL A 212 -8.39 -2.77 9.12
N HIS A 213 -8.75 -4.04 9.24
CA HIS A 213 -7.83 -5.15 9.45
C HIS A 213 -8.12 -6.26 8.44
N LEU A 214 -7.10 -6.74 7.74
CA LEU A 214 -7.24 -7.90 6.88
C LEU A 214 -7.07 -9.16 7.72
N ASP A 215 -8.17 -9.87 7.95
CA ASP A 215 -8.19 -11.14 8.63
C ASP A 215 -8.41 -12.27 7.61
N ARG A 216 -7.40 -13.14 7.47
CA ARG A 216 -7.32 -14.19 6.45
C ARG A 216 -7.38 -13.60 5.04
N ASN A 217 -8.59 -13.46 4.51
CA ASN A 217 -8.88 -13.00 3.14
C ASN A 217 -10.02 -11.98 3.11
N THR A 218 -10.33 -11.36 4.25
CA THR A 218 -11.46 -10.45 4.37
C THR A 218 -11.05 -9.25 5.19
N TRP A 219 -11.25 -8.07 4.63
CA TRP A 219 -11.11 -6.83 5.38
C TRP A 219 -12.28 -6.64 6.32
N LYS A 220 -11.96 -6.36 7.58
CA LYS A 220 -12.91 -6.09 8.64
C LYS A 220 -12.75 -4.65 9.09
N LYS A 221 -13.86 -3.94 9.25
CA LYS A 221 -13.89 -2.64 9.92
C LYS A 221 -13.64 -2.86 11.41
N VAL A 222 -12.75 -2.08 12.00
CA VAL A 222 -12.49 -2.10 13.44
C VAL A 222 -12.85 -0.74 14.01
N PRO A 223 -13.64 -0.68 15.10
CA PRO A 223 -13.95 0.59 15.72
C PRO A 223 -12.68 1.25 16.22
N LEU A 224 -12.51 2.52 15.86
CA LEU A 224 -11.53 3.38 16.51
C LEU A 224 -11.93 3.58 17.99
N PRO A 225 -10.98 3.91 18.87
CA PRO A 225 -11.29 4.29 20.24
C PRO A 225 -12.29 5.45 20.32
N GLU A 226 -13.12 5.50 21.36
CA GLU A 226 -14.14 6.55 21.51
C GLU A 226 -13.52 7.95 21.69
N ASP A 227 -12.32 8.00 22.25
CA ASP A 227 -11.52 9.21 22.43
C ASP A 227 -10.63 9.54 21.21
N TRP A 228 -10.82 8.85 20.08
CA TRP A 228 -10.09 9.11 18.85
C TRP A 228 -10.47 10.48 18.28
N LYS A 229 -9.54 11.44 18.36
CA LYS A 229 -9.79 12.84 17.92
C LYS A 229 -9.43 13.14 16.47
N GLY A 230 -8.68 12.26 15.81
CA GLY A 230 -8.33 12.33 14.40
C GLY A 230 -7.51 13.54 13.92
N HIS A 231 -6.72 13.24 12.88
CA HIS A 231 -6.00 14.10 11.93
C HIS A 231 -4.80 14.98 12.34
N ALA A 232 -3.89 15.07 11.36
CA ALA A 232 -2.52 15.58 11.38
C ALA A 232 -1.57 14.87 12.37
N GLY A 233 -1.08 13.69 11.98
CA GLY A 233 -0.06 12.94 12.73
C GLY A 233 -0.59 11.67 13.40
N ALA A 234 -1.76 11.19 12.98
CA ALA A 234 -2.28 9.89 13.37
C ALA A 234 -1.47 8.75 12.75
N PHE A 235 -1.23 7.69 13.51
CA PHE A 235 -0.60 6.47 13.04
C PHE A 235 -1.04 5.25 13.87
N VAL A 236 -0.90 4.07 13.27
CA VAL A 236 -1.15 2.80 13.93
C VAL A 236 0.19 2.11 14.17
N VAL A 237 0.33 1.50 15.33
CA VAL A 237 1.45 0.61 15.65
C VAL A 237 0.92 -0.70 16.22
N MET A 238 1.65 -1.79 15.98
CA MET A 238 1.35 -3.06 16.66
C MET A 238 2.13 -3.15 17.96
N ALA A 239 1.48 -3.66 19.00
CA ALA A 239 2.18 -4.16 20.17
C ALA A 239 3.12 -5.29 19.72
N GLY A 240 4.25 -5.43 20.40
CA GLY A 240 5.34 -6.34 20.01
C GLY A 240 4.89 -7.79 19.74
N PRO A 241 5.81 -8.65 19.25
CA PRO A 241 5.48 -9.97 18.70
C PRO A 241 4.70 -10.90 19.65
N VAL A 242 4.79 -10.71 20.97
CA VAL A 242 4.07 -11.49 22.00
C VAL A 242 2.59 -11.11 22.10
N LEU A 243 2.24 -9.86 21.79
CA LEU A 243 0.89 -9.30 21.89
C LEU A 243 0.30 -9.06 20.49
N SER A 244 0.42 -10.05 19.60
CA SER A 244 0.13 -9.89 18.16
C SER A 244 -1.33 -9.60 17.80
N HIS A 245 -2.23 -9.63 18.78
CA HIS A 245 -3.65 -9.27 18.66
C HIS A 245 -3.95 -7.85 19.16
N LEU A 246 -2.97 -7.18 19.77
CA LEU A 246 -3.12 -5.81 20.26
C LEU A 246 -2.48 -4.82 19.28
N TYR A 247 -3.28 -3.85 18.87
CA TYR A 247 -2.82 -2.67 18.16
C TYR A 247 -2.92 -1.46 19.09
N TRP A 248 -2.07 -0.47 18.85
CA TRP A 248 -2.21 0.84 19.45
C TRP A 248 -2.44 1.86 18.34
N CYS A 249 -3.51 2.63 18.49
CA CYS A 249 -3.74 3.83 17.69
C CYS A 249 -3.11 5.00 18.43
N VAL A 250 -2.23 5.73 17.76
CA VAL A 250 -1.56 6.90 18.31
C VAL A 250 -1.92 8.11 17.47
N CYS A 251 -2.37 9.17 18.13
CA CYS A 251 -2.62 10.46 17.50
C CYS A 251 -1.65 11.48 18.08
N CYS A 252 -0.72 11.97 17.26
CA CYS A 252 0.07 13.15 17.63
C CYS A 252 -0.77 14.40 17.39
N ASP A 253 -1.25 15.04 18.45
CA ASP A 253 -1.83 16.38 18.29
C ASP A 253 -0.69 17.35 17.92
N ARG A 254 -0.74 17.92 16.72
CA ARG A 254 0.26 18.88 16.23
C ARG A 254 0.38 20.12 17.14
N LYS A 255 -0.65 20.42 17.94
CA LYS A 255 -0.64 21.52 18.92
C LYS A 255 0.09 21.15 20.20
N LEU A 256 0.30 19.87 20.48
CA LEU A 256 1.01 19.37 21.64
C LEU A 256 2.47 19.07 21.30
N ARG A 257 3.26 20.12 21.01
CA ARG A 257 4.74 19.98 21.05
C ARG A 257 5.13 19.62 22.49
N GLY A 258 5.45 18.34 22.74
CA GLY A 258 6.01 17.87 24.02
C GLY A 258 5.15 16.91 24.84
N VAL A 259 4.00 16.43 24.35
CA VAL A 259 3.23 15.40 25.07
C VAL A 259 3.59 14.01 24.56
N ALA A 260 3.97 13.12 25.49
CA ALA A 260 4.32 11.74 25.20
C ALA A 260 3.18 11.00 24.48
N PRO A 261 3.49 10.00 23.63
CA PRO A 261 2.48 9.14 23.01
C PRO A 261 1.51 8.63 24.07
N ARG A 262 0.22 8.95 23.94
CA ARG A 262 -0.80 8.38 24.83
C ARG A 262 -1.10 6.96 24.36
N GLU A 263 -0.90 6.01 25.26
CA GLU A 263 -1.29 4.62 25.05
C GLU A 263 -2.81 4.53 25.12
N ILE A 264 -3.48 4.39 23.97
CA ILE A 264 -4.91 4.09 23.94
C ILE A 264 -5.04 2.57 23.92
N ARG A 265 -5.23 1.96 25.10
CA ARG A 265 -5.50 0.53 25.24
C ARG A 265 -6.97 0.27 24.94
N LYS A 266 -7.28 -0.68 24.06
CA LYS A 266 -8.60 -1.33 24.03
C LYS A 266 -8.45 -2.83 24.27
N GLN A 267 -9.35 -3.35 25.10
CA GLN A 267 -9.41 -4.74 25.56
C GLN A 267 -9.60 -5.71 24.39
N ALA A 268 -8.88 -6.83 24.45
CA ALA A 268 -9.09 -7.97 23.59
C ALA A 268 -10.56 -8.42 23.69
N GLY A 269 -11.26 -8.42 22.55
CA GLY A 269 -12.52 -9.15 22.36
C GLY A 269 -12.24 -10.50 21.73
#